data_AF-A0AAN6HZ89-F1
#
_entry.id   AF-A0AAN6HZ89-F1
#
_cell.length_a   1.000
_cell.length_b   1.000
_cell.length_c   1.000
_cell.angle_alpha   90.00
_cell.angle_beta   90.00
_cell.angle_gamma   90.00
#
_symmetry.space_group_name_H-M   'P 1'
#
loop_
_entity.id
_entity.type
_entity.pdbx_description
1 polymer ?
#
loop_
_entity_poly.entity_id
_entity_poly.type
_entity_poly.pdbx_seq_one_letter_code
_entity_poly.pdbx_strand_id
1 'polypeptide(L)' 'MARKPNDDELLQLYGLYKQATVGDNTSDKPGVFDFKGKYKWEAWKKLEGTSQEEAEKKYIALVDELMTKYN' A
#
# COMPACT_ATOMS: atom_id res chain seq x y z
N MET A 1 -19.27 -15.43 -2.69
CA MET A 1 -19.51 -13.97 -2.63
C MET A 1 -18.16 -13.33 -2.42
N ALA A 2 -17.60 -12.65 -3.43
CA ALA A 2 -16.29 -12.02 -3.29
C ALA A 2 -16.33 -10.98 -2.16
N ARG A 3 -15.56 -11.22 -1.10
CA ARG A 3 -15.43 -10.28 0.01
C ARG A 3 -14.34 -9.28 -0.35
N LYS A 4 -14.64 -7.99 -0.25
CA LYS A 4 -13.64 -6.95 -0.46
C LYS A 4 -12.64 -6.95 0.72
N PRO A 5 -11.34 -6.79 0.45
CA PRO A 5 -10.36 -6.45 1.46
C PRO A 5 -10.82 -5.23 2.26
N ASN A 6 -10.49 -5.21 3.54
CA ASN A 6 -10.78 -4.08 4.41
C ASN A 6 -9.90 -2.87 4.03
N ASP A 7 -10.28 -1.67 4.46
CA ASP A 7 -9.61 -0.44 4.04
C ASP A 7 -8.11 -0.42 4.36
N ASP A 8 -7.68 -1.03 5.47
CA ASP A 8 -6.27 -1.13 5.85
C ASP A 8 -5.45 -1.98 4.87
N GLU A 9 -6.00 -3.12 4.43
CA GLU A 9 -5.36 -4.01 3.46
C GLU A 9 -5.24 -3.33 2.09
N LEU A 10 -6.27 -2.56 1.69
CA LEU A 10 -6.22 -1.75 0.47
C LEU A 10 -5.16 -0.64 0.57
N LEU A 11 -4.97 -0.04 1.74
CA LEU A 11 -3.92 0.96 1.97
C LEU A 11 -2.52 0.35 1.93
N GLN A 12 -2.33 -0.83 2.51
CA GLN A 12 -1.07 -1.57 2.44
C GLN A 12 -0.73 -1.97 1.00
N LEU A 13 -1.68 -2.53 0.27
CA LEU A 13 -1.53 -2.84 -1.16
C LEU A 13 -1.15 -1.58 -1.95
N TYR A 14 -1.82 -0.46 -1.71
CA TYR A 14 -1.50 0.81 -2.35
C TYR A 14 -0.08 1.27 -2.05
N GLY A 15 0.33 1.27 -0.78
CA GLY A 15 1.67 1.68 -0.37
C GLY A 15 2.75 0.81 -1.01
N LEU A 16 2.58 -0.51 -0.96
CA LEU A 16 3.51 -1.48 -1.54
C LEU A 16 3.58 -1.35 -3.06
N TYR A 17 2.44 -1.20 -3.73
CA TYR A 17 2.38 -0.95 -5.16
C TYR A 17 3.12 0.33 -5.56
N LYS A 18 2.90 1.43 -4.82
CA LYS A 18 3.57 2.71 -5.08
C LYS A 18 5.08 2.61 -4.84
N GLN A 19 5.51 1.97 -3.76
CA GLN A 19 6.93 1.76 -3.47
C GLN A 19 7.59 0.86 -4.53
N ALA A 20 6.95 -0.23 -4.94
CA ALA A 20 7.47 -1.13 -5.96
C ALA A 20 7.58 -0.48 -7.36
N THR A 21 6.65 0.40 -7.72
CA THR A 21 6.62 1.01 -9.06
C THR A 21 7.33 2.35 -9.18
N VAL A 22 7.27 3.18 -8.14
CA VAL A 22 7.82 4.55 -8.15
C VAL A 22 9.09 4.64 -7.32
N GLY A 23 9.26 3.80 -6.30
CA GLY A 23 10.26 4.03 -5.27
C GLY A 23 9.74 4.99 -4.19
N ASP A 24 10.69 5.61 -3.48
CA ASP A 24 10.41 6.37 -2.27
C ASP A 24 9.43 7.54 -2.50
N ASN A 25 8.62 7.81 -1.48
CA ASN A 25 7.58 8.83 -1.58
C ASN A 25 8.19 10.24 -1.54
N THR A 26 8.31 10.85 -2.73
CA THR A 26 8.76 12.23 -2.93
C THR A 26 7.62 13.23 -3.04
N SER A 27 6.35 12.79 -2.94
CA SER A 27 5.20 13.67 -3.04
C SER A 27 4.96 14.44 -1.74
N ASP A 28 4.44 15.66 -1.84
CA ASP A 28 4.05 16.46 -0.68
C ASP A 28 2.92 15.80 0.12
N LYS A 29 2.94 16.04 1.43
CA LYS A 29 1.91 15.51 2.33
C LYS A 29 0.55 16.16 2.00
N PRO A 30 -0.51 15.37 1.75
CA PRO A 30 -1.85 15.90 1.50
C PRO A 30 -2.36 16.78 2.64
N GLY A 31 -3.19 17.76 2.29
CA GLY A 31 -3.81 18.65 3.25
C GLY A 31 -4.69 17.90 4.26
N VAL A 32 -4.85 18.46 5.47
CA VAL A 32 -5.53 17.81 6.61
C VAL A 32 -6.99 17.44 6.37
N PHE A 33 -7.64 18.02 5.36
CA PHE A 33 -9.02 17.71 4.99
C PHE A 33 -9.14 16.51 4.03
N ASP A 34 -8.05 16.07 3.41
CA ASP A 34 -8.01 14.87 2.57
C ASP A 34 -7.51 13.67 3.38
N PHE A 35 -8.41 13.12 4.20
CA PHE A 35 -8.09 11.98 5.06
C PHE A 35 -7.65 10.76 4.25
N LYS A 36 -8.33 10.45 3.14
CA LYS A 36 -8.04 9.27 2.32
C LYS A 36 -6.68 9.38 1.62
N GLY A 37 -6.38 10.55 1.08
CA GLY A 37 -5.09 10.88 0.50
C GLY A 37 -3.99 10.83 1.56
N LYS A 38 -4.24 11.40 2.75
CA LYS A 38 -3.30 11.33 3.87
C LYS A 38 -2.96 9.89 4.25
N TYR A 39 -3.94 9.00 4.39
CA TYR A 39 -3.68 7.60 4.74
C TYR A 39 -2.89 6.87 3.65
N LYS A 40 -3.23 7.09 2.38
CA LYS A 40 -2.48 6.55 1.24
C LYS A 40 -1.03 7.03 1.22
N TRP A 41 -0.84 8.33 1.44
CA TRP A 41 0.49 8.95 1.51
C TRP A 41 1.28 8.41 2.69
N GLU A 42 0.66 8.25 3.87
CA GLU A 42 1.29 7.68 5.05
C GLU A 42 1.65 6.20 4.83
N ALA A 43 0.79 5.41 4.19
CA ALA A 43 1.10 4.02 3.84
C ALA A 43 2.30 3.90 2.90
N TRP A 44 2.39 4.76 1.89
CA TRP A 44 3.56 4.80 1.00
C TRP A 44 4.81 5.33 1.70
N LYS A 45 4.69 6.41 2.49
CA LYS A 45 5.81 7.01 3.24
C LYS A 45 6.40 6.05 4.27
N LYS A 46 5.59 5.20 4.91
CA LYS A 46 6.06 4.17 5.85
C LYS A 46 6.99 3.14 5.22
N LEU A 47 6.94 2.98 3.90
CA LEU A 47 7.79 2.03 3.18
C LEU A 47 9.08 2.66 2.69
N GLU A 48 9.30 3.97 2.91
CA GLU A 48 10.50 4.69 2.48
C GLU A 48 11.79 3.97 2.91
N GLY A 49 12.74 3.87 1.98
CA GLY A 49 13.98 3.11 2.14
C GLY A 49 13.84 1.62 1.84
N THR A 50 12.63 1.11 1.57
CA THR A 50 12.43 -0.26 1.05
C THR A 50 12.71 -0.28 -0.45
N SER A 51 13.56 -1.20 -0.88
CA SER A 51 13.87 -1.40 -2.30
C SER A 51 12.60 -1.77 -3.08
N GLN A 52 12.54 -1.41 -4.38
CA GLN A 52 11.40 -1.75 -5.24
C GLN A 52 11.14 -3.27 -5.27
N GLU A 53 12.18 -4.07 -5.39
CA GLU A 53 12.10 -5.54 -5.37
C GLU A 53 11.55 -6.09 -4.04
N GLU A 54 11.92 -5.48 -2.91
CA GLU A 54 11.39 -5.90 -1.61
C GLU A 54 9.92 -5.52 -1.45
N ALA A 55 9.52 -4.35 -1.96
CA ALA A 55 8.14 -3.93 -1.96
C ALA A 55 7.27 -4.83 -2.85
N GLU A 56 7.78 -5.25 -4.01
CA GLU A 56 7.10 -6.21 -4.90
C GLU A 56 6.90 -7.56 -4.22
N LYS A 57 7.95 -8.12 -3.59
CA LYS A 57 7.84 -9.40 -2.85
C LYS A 57 6.80 -9.32 -1.73
N LYS A 58 6.80 -8.22 -0.98
CA LYS A 58 5.80 -7.97 0.08
C LYS A 58 4.39 -7.81 -0.49
N TYR A 59 4.26 -7.17 -1.66
CA TYR A 59 2.96 -7.03 -2.35
C TYR A 59 2.40 -8.40 -2.74
N ILE A 60 3.21 -9.25 -3.37
CA ILE A 60 2.79 -10.61 -3.77
C ILE A 60 2.37 -11.42 -2.54
N ALA A 61 3.19 -11.43 -1.49
CA ALA A 61 2.87 -12.14 -0.25
C ALA A 61 1.54 -11.68 0.38
N LEU A 62 1.29 -10.36 0.39
CA LEU A 62 0.04 -9.81 0.89
C LEU A 62 -1.16 -10.22 0.01
N VAL A 63 -1.01 -10.17 -1.32
CA VAL A 63 -2.07 -10.60 -2.24
C VAL A 63 -2.40 -12.09 -2.04
N ASP A 64 -1.40 -12.97 -1.91
CA ASP A 64 -1.61 -14.40 -1.62
C ASP A 64 -2.36 -14.63 -0.31
N GLU A 65 -2.02 -13.88 0.75
CA GLU A 65 -2.74 -13.94 2.03
C GLU A 65 -4.20 -13.49 1.86
N LEU A 66 -4.44 -12.38 1.18
CA LEU A 66 -5.78 -11.84 0.95
C LEU A 66 -6.62 -12.78 0.07
N MET A 67 -6.03 -13.35 -0.97
CA MET A 67 -6.67 -14.35 -1.81
C MET A 67 -7.11 -15.53 -0.97
N THR A 68 -6.25 -16.04 -0.08
CA THR A 68 -6.60 -17.13 0.85
C THR A 68 -7.70 -16.74 1.84
N LYS A 69 -7.63 -15.52 2.40
CA LYS A 69 -8.54 -15.00 3.42
C LYS A 69 -9.95 -14.72 2.90
N TYR A 70 -10.08 -14.39 1.61
CA TYR A 70 -11.34 -13.99 0.98
C TYR A 70 -11.89 -15.01 -0.04
N ASN A 71 -11.22 -16.16 -0.19
CA ASN A 71 -11.72 -17.34 -0.90
C ASN A 71 -12.84 -18.03 -0.11
#